data_AF-A0A6P1BCR8-F1
#
_entry.id   AF-A0A6P1BCR8-F1
#
_cell.length_a   1.000
_cell.length_b   1.000
_cell.length_c   1.000
_cell.angle_alpha   90.00
_cell.angle_beta   90.00
_cell.angle_gamma   90.00
#
_symmetry.space_group_name_H-M   'P 1'
#
loop_
_entity.id
_entity.type
_entity.pdbx_description
1 polymer ?
#
loop_
_entity_poly.entity_id
_entity_poly.type
_entity_poly.pdbx_seq_one_letter_code
_entity_poly.pdbx_strand_id
1 'polypeptide(L)'
;MTVSWLNRARKVKDPEAVAAIMSALREAHGDNVARAFLADGVSLAALVDAVFSLPIKNSVAVRAIARAFESGDFVISPDIGPLWHVKYVCSHPGSMTVVDLVVLTPERTFTSTEISMRLRG
;
A
#
# COMPACT_ATOMS: atom_id res chain seq x y z
N MET A 1 -18.50 -30.09 14.02
CA MET A 1 -18.24 -29.58 12.65
C MET A 1 -17.19 -28.49 12.76
N THR A 2 -15.93 -28.85 12.60
CA THR A 2 -14.79 -27.94 12.80
C THR A 2 -14.50 -27.27 11.47
N VAL A 3 -14.80 -25.96 11.36
CA VAL A 3 -14.56 -25.23 10.11
C VAL A 3 -13.05 -24.94 10.01
N SER A 4 -12.37 -25.77 9.22
CA SER A 4 -10.96 -25.66 8.88
C SER A 4 -10.76 -24.52 7.87
N TRP A 5 -10.59 -23.29 8.38
CA TRP A 5 -10.24 -22.12 7.58
C TRP A 5 -8.74 -22.00 7.24
N LEU A 6 -7.91 -22.98 7.63
CA LEU A 6 -6.45 -22.88 7.55
C LEU A 6 -5.82 -23.47 6.28
N ASN A 7 -6.60 -23.81 5.26
CA ASN A 7 -6.07 -24.45 4.05
C ASN A 7 -6.01 -23.50 2.84
N ARG A 8 -5.30 -22.37 3.03
CA ARG A 8 -4.61 -21.64 1.96
C ARG A 8 -3.61 -20.61 2.51
N ALA A 9 -2.79 -20.95 3.49
CA ALA A 9 -1.69 -20.08 3.88
C ALA A 9 -0.61 -20.10 2.78
N ARG A 10 -0.82 -19.37 1.68
CA ARG A 10 0.32 -19.01 0.82
C ARG A 10 1.26 -18.20 1.72
N LYS A 11 2.52 -18.63 1.78
CA LYS A 11 3.55 -17.97 2.59
C LYS A 11 3.63 -16.50 2.17
N VAL A 12 3.28 -15.59 3.09
CA VAL A 12 3.52 -14.15 2.94
C VAL A 12 5.02 -13.96 2.76
N LYS A 13 5.42 -13.24 1.70
CA LYS A 13 6.82 -13.07 1.32
C LYS A 13 7.52 -12.03 2.19
N ASP A 14 6.86 -10.91 2.46
CA ASP A 14 7.31 -9.84 3.35
C ASP A 14 6.25 -9.56 4.44
N PRO A 15 6.26 -10.33 5.54
CA PRO A 15 5.30 -10.15 6.61
C PRO A 15 5.47 -8.82 7.35
N GLU A 16 6.67 -8.22 7.34
CA GLU A 16 6.90 -6.91 7.95
C GLU A 16 6.20 -5.81 7.15
N ALA A 17 6.31 -5.85 5.82
CA ALA A 17 5.62 -4.90 4.95
C ALA A 17 4.11 -5.01 5.12
N VAL A 18 3.56 -6.23 5.10
CA VAL A 18 2.12 -6.44 5.31
C VAL A 18 1.69 -5.90 6.68
N ALA A 19 2.43 -6.19 7.75
CA ALA A 19 2.11 -5.70 9.09
C ALA A 19 2.17 -4.17 9.19
N ALA A 20 3.16 -3.52 8.56
CA ALA A 20 3.30 -2.07 8.55
C ALA A 20 2.11 -1.40 7.85
N ILE A 21 1.73 -1.89 6.66
CA ILE A 21 0.57 -1.39 5.92
C ILE A 21 -0.72 -1.60 6.72
N MET A 22 -0.94 -2.80 7.26
CA MET A 22 -2.13 -3.11 8.05
C MET A 22 -2.24 -2.22 9.29
N SER A 23 -1.12 -1.96 9.97
CA SER A 23 -1.09 -1.09 11.14
C SER A 23 -1.44 0.35 10.75
N ALA A 24 -0.86 0.87 9.67
CA ALA A 24 -1.16 2.23 9.20
C ALA A 24 -2.65 2.44 8.92
N LEU A 25 -3.27 1.49 8.23
CA LEU A 25 -4.69 1.57 7.88
C LEU A 25 -5.60 1.46 9.09
N ARG A 26 -5.21 0.61 10.05
CA ARG A 26 -5.95 0.45 11.30
C ARG A 26 -5.94 1.73 12.11
N GLU A 27 -4.80 2.39 12.22
CA GLU A 27 -4.67 3.65 12.94
C GLU A 27 -5.43 4.79 12.23
N ALA A 28 -5.33 4.88 10.90
CA ALA A 28 -5.94 5.98 10.14
C ALA A 28 -7.46 5.86 9.94
N HIS A 29 -7.97 4.65 9.71
CA HIS A 29 -9.35 4.42 9.27
C HIS A 29 -10.13 3.45 10.17
N GLY A 30 -9.49 2.92 11.20
CA GLY A 30 -10.07 1.91 12.09
C GLY A 30 -10.02 0.49 11.52
N ASP A 31 -10.25 -0.46 12.42
CA ASP A 31 -10.10 -1.89 12.18
C ASP A 31 -10.98 -2.44 11.05
N ASN A 32 -12.16 -1.85 10.84
CA ASN A 32 -13.11 -2.29 9.82
C ASN A 32 -12.61 -1.98 8.40
N VAL A 33 -11.95 -0.84 8.21
CA VAL A 33 -11.38 -0.46 6.90
C VAL A 33 -10.09 -1.25 6.62
N ALA A 34 -9.27 -1.50 7.66
CA ALA A 34 -8.12 -2.39 7.53
C ALA A 34 -8.55 -3.83 7.14
N ARG A 35 -9.69 -4.32 7.64
CA ARG A 35 -10.27 -5.60 7.20
C ARG A 35 -10.77 -5.54 5.75
N ALA A 36 -11.45 -4.47 5.34
CA ALA A 36 -11.88 -4.30 3.95
C ALA A 36 -10.68 -4.31 2.98
N PHE A 37 -9.54 -3.78 3.40
CA PHE A 37 -8.28 -3.84 2.66
C PHE A 37 -7.82 -5.26 2.31
N LEU A 38 -8.05 -6.21 3.22
CA LEU A 38 -7.71 -7.61 3.02
C LEU A 38 -8.64 -8.31 2.02
N ALA A 39 -9.88 -7.83 1.88
CA ALA A 39 -10.91 -8.49 1.08
C ALA A 39 -11.13 -7.82 -0.28
N ASP A 40 -11.37 -6.51 -0.27
CA ASP A 40 -11.90 -5.76 -1.42
C ASP A 40 -10.85 -4.84 -2.07
N GLY A 41 -9.80 -4.48 -1.32
CA GLY A 41 -8.73 -3.60 -1.75
C GLY A 41 -8.95 -2.13 -1.41
N VAL A 42 -7.90 -1.33 -1.57
CA VAL A 42 -7.88 0.12 -1.30
C VAL A 42 -7.38 0.87 -2.51
N SER A 43 -7.58 2.18 -2.57
CA SER A 43 -6.75 3.04 -3.44
C SER A 43 -5.37 3.29 -2.84
N LEU A 44 -4.36 3.43 -3.69
CA LEU A 44 -3.02 3.83 -3.26
C LEU A 44 -3.02 5.22 -2.60
N ALA A 45 -3.91 6.12 -3.03
CA ALA A 45 -4.10 7.44 -2.42
C ALA A 45 -4.45 7.32 -0.93
N ALA A 46 -5.45 6.49 -0.59
CA ALA A 46 -5.84 6.29 0.80
C ALA A 46 -4.75 5.56 1.59
N LEU A 47 -3.97 4.68 0.95
CA LEU A 47 -2.82 4.07 1.61
C LEU A 47 -1.73 5.10 1.94
N VAL A 48 -1.41 6.00 1.00
CA VAL A 48 -0.44 7.08 1.22
C VAL A 48 -0.89 7.98 2.37
N ASP A 49 -2.15 8.43 2.34
CA ASP A 49 -2.74 9.22 3.41
C ASP A 49 -2.60 8.53 4.78
N ALA A 50 -3.00 7.26 4.86
CA ALA A 50 -2.89 6.47 6.09
C ALA A 50 -1.45 6.37 6.61
N VAL A 51 -0.50 5.99 5.74
CA VAL A 51 0.90 5.77 6.15
C VAL A 51 1.60 7.07 6.55
N PHE A 52 1.35 8.17 5.85
CA PHE A 52 1.97 9.47 6.15
C PHE A 52 1.25 10.26 7.25
N SER A 53 0.03 9.86 7.64
CA SER A 53 -0.64 10.38 8.85
C SER A 53 -0.02 9.88 10.16
N LEU A 54 0.74 8.78 10.10
CA LEU A 54 1.39 8.19 11.27
C LEU A 54 2.50 9.11 11.82
N PRO A 55 2.72 9.14 13.15
CA PRO A 55 3.81 9.89 13.77
C PRO A 55 5.18 9.18 13.60
N ILE A 56 5.55 8.87 12.36
CA ILE A 56 6.80 8.19 11.98
C ILE A 56 7.61 9.07 11.02
N LYS A 57 8.89 8.73 10.83
CA LYS A 57 9.74 9.44 9.84
C LYS A 57 9.25 9.18 8.43
N ASN A 58 9.24 10.20 7.57
CA ASN A 58 8.88 10.06 6.15
C ASN A 58 9.69 8.98 5.43
N SER A 59 10.97 8.81 5.77
CA SER A 59 11.80 7.73 5.20
C SER A 59 11.31 6.32 5.56
N VAL A 60 10.68 6.15 6.72
CA VAL A 60 10.07 4.89 7.14
C VAL A 60 8.76 4.66 6.39
N ALA A 61 7.92 5.69 6.27
CA ALA A 61 6.70 5.66 5.47
C ALA A 61 6.96 5.30 3.99
N VAL A 62 7.90 6.00 3.35
CA VAL A 62 8.38 5.72 1.98
C VAL A 62 8.84 4.28 1.83
N ARG A 63 9.61 3.77 2.82
CA ARG A 63 10.12 2.38 2.79
C ARG A 63 8.99 1.36 2.91
N ALA A 64 7.98 1.62 3.74
CA ALA A 64 6.84 0.74 3.90
C ALA A 64 6.06 0.59 2.57
N ILE A 65 5.83 1.70 1.88
CA ILE A 65 5.16 1.70 0.56
C ILE A 65 6.00 0.98 -0.48
N ALA A 66 7.31 1.27 -0.56
CA ALA A 66 8.21 0.61 -1.50
C ALA A 66 8.25 -0.92 -1.29
N ARG A 67 8.39 -1.37 -0.03
CA ARG A 67 8.35 -2.81 0.29
C ARG A 67 7.00 -3.44 -0.04
N ALA A 68 5.89 -2.73 0.14
CA ALA A 68 4.58 -3.24 -0.25
C ALA A 68 4.51 -3.53 -1.76
N PHE A 69 5.03 -2.63 -2.60
CA PHE A 69 5.14 -2.86 -4.05
C PHE A 69 6.06 -4.03 -4.41
N GLU A 70 7.21 -4.14 -3.75
CA GLU A 70 8.23 -5.16 -4.05
C GLU A 70 7.88 -6.56 -3.52
N SER A 71 7.10 -6.64 -2.43
CA SER A 71 6.79 -7.89 -1.72
C SER A 71 6.16 -8.96 -2.62
N GLY A 72 5.36 -8.53 -3.60
CA GLY A 72 4.47 -9.42 -4.33
C GLY A 72 3.37 -10.06 -3.47
N ASP A 73 3.15 -9.56 -2.26
CA ASP A 73 2.04 -9.98 -1.39
C ASP A 73 0.75 -9.21 -1.68
N PHE A 74 0.83 -8.13 -2.44
CA PHE A 74 -0.33 -7.34 -2.88
C PHE A 74 -0.60 -7.58 -4.37
N VAL A 75 -1.88 -7.69 -4.72
CA VAL A 75 -2.34 -7.55 -6.10
C VAL A 75 -2.58 -6.08 -6.36
N ILE A 76 -1.96 -5.58 -7.42
CA ILE A 76 -2.11 -4.21 -7.89
C ILE A 76 -3.06 -4.21 -9.08
N SER A 77 -4.05 -3.32 -9.08
CA SER A 77 -4.96 -3.15 -10.19
C SER A 77 -5.11 -1.65 -10.53
N PRO A 78 -4.97 -1.24 -11.81
CA PRO A 78 -4.70 -2.08 -12.97
C PRO A 78 -3.32 -2.73 -12.92
N ASP A 79 -3.06 -3.70 -13.80
CA ASP A 79 -1.71 -4.23 -13.97
C ASP A 79 -0.83 -3.12 -14.54
N ILE A 80 0.05 -2.59 -13.68
CA ILE A 80 1.00 -1.52 -14.01
C ILE A 80 2.34 -2.09 -14.53
N GLY A 81 2.42 -3.40 -14.73
CA GLY A 81 3.65 -4.08 -15.13
C GLY A 81 4.71 -4.07 -14.03
N PRO A 82 5.99 -4.28 -14.35
CA PRO A 82 7.07 -4.09 -13.38
C PRO A 82 7.03 -2.65 -12.85
N LEU A 83 7.29 -2.44 -11.57
CA LEU A 83 7.35 -1.09 -11.01
C LEU A 83 8.58 -0.36 -11.57
N TRP A 84 8.37 0.67 -12.40
CA TRP A 84 9.48 1.43 -13.00
C TRP A 84 9.95 2.57 -12.11
N HIS A 85 9.05 3.50 -11.77
CA HIS A 85 9.40 4.62 -10.89
C HIS A 85 8.21 5.09 -10.07
N VAL A 86 8.44 5.39 -8.80
CA VAL A 86 7.47 6.05 -7.90
C VAL A 86 7.98 7.45 -7.62
N LYS A 87 7.18 8.45 -7.94
CA LYS A 87 7.48 9.84 -7.59
C LYS A 87 6.56 10.28 -6.46
N TYR A 88 7.16 10.64 -5.33
CA TYR A 88 6.44 11.23 -4.21
C TYR A 88 6.15 12.71 -4.50
N VAL A 89 4.92 13.12 -4.24
CA VAL A 89 4.43 14.48 -4.37
C VAL A 89 4.49 15.14 -3.00
N CYS A 90 5.21 16.25 -2.90
CA CYS A 90 5.29 17.03 -1.67
C CYS A 90 4.28 18.19 -1.66
N SER A 91 3.87 18.65 -0.48
CA SER A 91 2.87 19.70 -0.29
C SER A 91 3.16 21.01 -1.05
N HIS A 92 4.43 21.40 -1.12
CA HIS A 92 4.91 22.57 -1.87
C HIS A 92 6.41 22.43 -2.19
N PRO A 93 6.96 23.21 -3.13
CA PRO A 93 8.39 23.20 -3.43
C PRO A 93 9.24 23.41 -2.16
N GLY A 94 10.30 22.61 -2.01
CA GLY A 94 11.17 22.63 -0.83
C GLY A 94 10.64 21.90 0.41
N SER A 95 9.39 21.40 0.37
CA SER A 95 8.83 20.57 1.44
C SER A 95 9.33 19.14 1.38
N MET A 96 9.53 18.52 2.55
CA MET A 96 9.70 17.08 2.69
C MET A 96 8.39 16.36 3.05
N THR A 97 7.30 17.11 3.27
CA THR A 97 5.97 16.55 3.58
C THR A 97 5.36 15.97 2.31
N VAL A 98 5.38 14.64 2.23
CA VAL A 98 4.71 13.88 1.17
C VAL A 98 3.21 13.91 1.41
N VAL A 99 2.46 14.22 0.36
CA VAL A 99 0.99 14.27 0.37
C VAL A 99 0.36 13.29 -0.61
N ASP A 100 1.12 12.82 -1.60
CA ASP A 100 0.65 11.86 -2.58
C ASP A 100 1.84 11.15 -3.27
N LEU A 101 1.55 10.23 -4.18
CA LEU A 101 2.53 9.68 -5.11
C LEU A 101 1.93 9.42 -6.49
N VAL A 102 2.79 9.40 -7.51
CA VAL A 102 2.44 8.93 -8.85
C VAL A 102 3.35 7.78 -9.26
N VAL A 103 2.80 6.82 -9.99
CA VAL A 103 3.54 5.68 -10.53
C VAL A 103 3.77 5.90 -12.00
N LEU A 104 5.03 5.88 -12.41
CA LEU A 104 5.43 6.01 -13.80
C LEU A 104 5.76 4.63 -14.35
N THR A 105 5.17 4.31 -15.49
CA THR A 105 5.44 3.12 -16.31
C THR A 105 5.92 3.59 -17.69
N PRO A 106 6.53 2.71 -18.51
CA PRO A 106 6.91 3.05 -19.88
C PRO A 106 5.73 3.53 -20.73
N GLU A 107 4.56 2.96 -20.49
CA GLU A 107 3.37 3.17 -21.31
C GLU A 107 2.63 4.44 -20.88
N ARG A 108 2.49 4.67 -19.56
CA ARG A 108 1.82 5.86 -19.01
C ARG A 108 2.16 6.16 -17.56
N THR A 109 1.69 7.30 -17.08
CA THR A 109 1.66 7.64 -15.65
C THR A 109 0.30 7.28 -15.06
N PHE A 110 0.30 6.73 -13.85
CA PHE A 110 -0.89 6.45 -13.04
C PHE A 110 -0.91 7.37 -11.83
N THR A 111 -2.06 7.98 -11.55
CA THR A 111 -2.28 8.64 -10.26
C THR A 111 -2.52 7.60 -9.18
N SER A 112 -2.27 7.95 -7.92
CA SER A 112 -2.53 7.07 -6.77
C SER A 112 -4.00 6.69 -6.62
N THR A 113 -4.93 7.49 -7.15
CA THR A 113 -6.37 7.19 -7.13
C THR A 113 -6.78 6.15 -8.17
N GLU A 114 -6.00 6.00 -9.26
CA GLU A 114 -6.24 4.99 -10.29
C GLU A 114 -5.71 3.61 -9.90
N ILE A 115 -4.84 3.54 -8.89
CA ILE A 115 -4.21 2.30 -8.46
C ILE A 115 -4.93 1.79 -7.22
N SER A 116 -5.30 0.52 -7.26
CA SER A 116 -5.79 -0.21 -6.10
C SER A 116 -4.83 -1.32 -5.68
N MET A 117 -4.74 -1.53 -4.37
CA MET A 117 -3.94 -2.59 -3.76
C MET A 117 -4.84 -3.46 -2.88
N ARG A 118 -4.77 -4.78 -3.05
CA ARG A 118 -5.44 -5.76 -2.18
C ARG A 118 -4.45 -6.82 -1.76
N LEU A 119 -4.61 -7.37 -0.55
CA LEU A 119 -3.77 -8.50 -0.16
C LEU A 119 -4.07 -9.68 -1.08
N ARG A 120 -3.02 -10.34 -1.57
CA ARG A 120 -3.16 -11.53 -2.38
C ARG A 120 -3.58 -12.68 -1.45
N GLY A 121 -4.79 -13.21 -1.65
CA GLY A 121 -5.28 -14.46 -1.06
C GLY A 121 -4.70 -15.71 -1.69
#